data_AF-A0A7M3ZCP7-F1
#
_entry.id   AF-A0A7M3ZCP7-F1
#
_cell.length_a   1.000
_cell.length_b   1.000
_cell.length_c   1.000
_cell.angle_alpha   90.00
_cell.angle_beta   90.00
_cell.angle_gamma   90.00
#
_symmetry.space_group_name_H-M   'P 1'
#
loop_
_entity.id
_entity.type
_entity.pdbx_description
1 polymer ?
#
loop_
_entity_poly.entity_id
_entity_poly.type
_entity_poly.pdbx_seq_one_letter_code
_entity_poly.pdbx_strand_id
1 'polypeptide(L)'
;MVTYSKDDTSAEELLADRSHVEDEQYKAALDLLTKPHLEVPESGKPSEVEVVDAEPNLVSDYEQSDDGYWYLKKDDGSYDSTAYIKNEDGTFTPYSE
;
A
#
# COMPACT_ATOMS: atom_id res chain seq x y z
N MET A 1 21.88 -22.03 -11.56
CA MET A 1 20.78 -23.02 -11.65
C MET A 1 20.29 -23.24 -10.23
N VAL A 2 19.08 -22.76 -9.90
CA VAL A 2 18.47 -22.97 -8.57
C VAL A 2 17.73 -24.30 -8.63
N THR A 3 18.25 -25.31 -7.94
CA THR A 3 17.66 -26.64 -7.86
C THR A 3 16.77 -26.71 -6.62
N TYR A 4 15.46 -26.86 -6.82
CA TYR A 4 14.53 -27.14 -5.73
C TYR A 4 14.55 -28.64 -5.43
N SER A 5 15.20 -29.03 -4.33
CA SER A 5 15.05 -30.38 -3.79
C SER A 5 13.67 -30.48 -3.15
N LYS A 6 12.86 -31.44 -3.63
CA LYS A 6 11.52 -31.71 -3.12
C LYS A 6 11.64 -32.69 -1.96
N ASP A 7 12.18 -32.21 -0.84
CA ASP A 7 12.14 -32.92 0.42
C ASP A 7 10.73 -32.74 1.00
N ASP A 8 9.96 -33.83 1.10
CA ASP A 8 8.55 -33.84 1.53
C ASP A 8 8.38 -33.20 2.92
N THR A 9 9.39 -33.35 3.78
CA THR A 9 9.49 -32.74 5.12
C THR A 9 9.42 -31.20 5.08
N SER A 10 9.97 -30.57 4.04
CA SER A 10 9.97 -29.11 3.92
C SER A 10 8.62 -28.57 3.47
N ALA A 11 7.81 -29.35 2.75
CA ALA A 11 6.48 -28.92 2.33
C ALA A 11 5.51 -28.84 3.51
N GLU A 12 5.58 -29.80 4.44
CA GLU A 12 4.75 -29.80 5.66
C GLU A 12 5.08 -28.61 6.58
N GLU A 13 6.38 -28.28 6.73
CA GLU A 13 6.83 -27.13 7.52
C GLU A 13 6.37 -25.80 6.92
N LEU A 14 6.47 -25.63 5.60
CA LEU A 14 6.00 -24.42 4.91
C LEU A 14 4.47 -24.25 4.98
N LEU A 15 3.70 -25.34 4.94
CA LEU A 15 2.23 -25.28 5.07
C LEU A 15 1.79 -25.00 6.52
N ALA A 16 2.60 -25.39 7.51
CA ALA A 16 2.37 -25.11 8.91
C ALA A 16 2.85 -23.72 9.34
N ASP A 17 3.64 -23.03 8.51
CA ASP A 17 4.11 -21.67 8.79
C ASP A 17 2.95 -20.69 8.85
N ARG A 18 2.82 -20.04 10.01
CA ARG A 18 1.81 -19.00 10.27
C ARG A 18 2.44 -17.68 10.68
N SER A 19 3.76 -17.52 10.48
CA SER A 19 4.47 -16.29 10.86
C SER A 19 3.80 -15.06 10.27
N HIS A 20 3.38 -15.12 9.00
CA HIS A 20 2.74 -14.02 8.28
C HIS A 20 1.45 -13.46 8.92
N VAL A 21 0.69 -14.28 9.68
CA VAL A 21 -0.50 -13.82 10.42
C VAL A 21 -0.20 -13.48 11.88
N GLU A 22 0.98 -13.85 12.36
CA GLU A 22 1.44 -13.52 13.71
C GLU A 22 2.27 -12.24 13.75
N ASP A 23 2.74 -11.78 12.59
CA ASP A 23 3.51 -10.55 12.39
C ASP A 23 2.79 -9.32 12.98
N GLU A 24 3.59 -8.43 13.57
CA GLU A 24 3.10 -7.20 14.21
C GLU A 24 2.37 -6.30 13.21
N GLN A 25 2.86 -6.26 11.97
CA GLN A 25 2.25 -5.48 10.88
C GLN A 25 0.87 -6.01 10.50
N TYR A 26 0.70 -7.34 10.39
CA TYR A 26 -0.60 -7.97 10.12
C TYR A 26 -1.60 -7.66 11.24
N LYS A 27 -1.17 -7.79 12.51
CA LYS A 27 -2.00 -7.49 13.67
C LYS A 27 -2.40 -6.02 13.73
N ALA A 28 -1.48 -5.10 13.43
CA ALA A 28 -1.77 -3.67 13.39
C ALA A 28 -2.81 -3.31 12.31
N ALA A 29 -2.71 -3.91 11.12
CA ALA A 29 -3.68 -3.69 10.05
C ALA A 29 -5.07 -4.25 10.41
N LEU A 30 -5.12 -5.43 11.03
CA LEU A 30 -6.37 -6.05 11.48
C LEU A 30 -7.02 -5.24 12.60
N ASP A 31 -6.22 -4.71 13.52
CA ASP A 31 -6.66 -3.80 14.57
C ASP A 31 -7.21 -2.49 14.01
N LEU A 32 -6.58 -1.90 12.99
CA LEU A 32 -7.14 -0.75 12.27
C LEU A 32 -8.49 -1.09 11.65
N LEU A 33 -8.60 -2.21 10.93
CA LEU A 33 -9.84 -2.62 10.27
C LEU A 33 -10.98 -2.95 11.26
N THR A 34 -10.66 -3.51 12.42
CA THR A 34 -11.64 -3.98 13.41
C THR A 34 -12.02 -2.92 14.44
N LYS A 35 -11.16 -1.93 14.69
CA LYS A 35 -11.53 -0.75 15.46
C LYS A 35 -12.57 0.05 14.67
N PRO A 36 -13.79 0.27 15.17
CA PRO A 36 -14.76 1.12 14.51
C PRO A 36 -14.30 2.59 14.62
N HIS A 37 -13.57 3.06 13.62
CA HIS A 37 -13.20 4.47 13.43
C HIS A 37 -14.15 5.18 12.44
N LEU A 38 -15.07 4.42 11.83
CA LEU A 38 -16.23 4.98 11.15
C LEU A 38 -17.25 5.33 12.23
N GLU A 39 -17.19 6.58 12.70
CA GLU A 39 -18.33 7.24 13.31
C GLU A 39 -19.55 6.88 12.46
N VAL A 40 -20.54 6.19 13.04
CA VAL A 40 -21.80 5.90 12.36
C VAL A 40 -22.35 7.26 11.92
N PRO A 41 -22.34 7.62 10.62
CA PRO A 41 -23.08 8.79 10.23
C PRO A 41 -24.53 8.37 10.32
N GLU A 42 -25.19 8.92 11.33
CA GLU A 42 -26.64 8.97 11.44
C GLU A 42 -27.20 9.28 10.03
N SER A 43 -27.91 8.31 9.46
CA SER A 43 -28.73 8.38 8.25
C SER A 43 -28.59 9.65 7.39
N GLY A 44 -27.89 9.52 6.26
CA GLY A 44 -28.34 10.17 5.03
C GLY A 44 -27.91 11.62 4.77
N LYS A 45 -26.75 12.06 5.22
CA LYS A 45 -26.09 13.26 4.67
C LYS A 45 -24.65 12.92 4.29
N PRO A 46 -24.27 12.99 3.00
CA PRO A 46 -22.84 13.03 2.66
C PRO A 46 -22.29 14.30 3.33
N SER A 47 -21.47 14.13 4.37
CA SER A 47 -20.70 15.24 4.92
C SER A 47 -19.87 15.81 3.77
N GLU A 48 -20.17 17.06 3.42
CA GLU A 48 -19.31 17.87 2.59
C GLU A 48 -17.94 17.91 3.26
N VAL A 49 -17.00 17.18 2.69
CA VAL A 49 -15.60 17.20 3.10
C VAL A 49 -15.09 18.58 2.71
N GLU A 50 -15.13 19.53 3.65
CA GLU A 50 -14.25 20.69 3.56
C GLU A 50 -12.84 20.14 3.45
N VAL A 51 -12.21 20.41 2.31
CA VAL A 51 -10.83 20.08 2.00
C VAL A 51 -9.97 20.93 2.93
N VAL A 52 -9.83 20.51 4.17
CA VAL A 52 -8.81 21.04 5.07
C VAL A 52 -7.49 20.54 4.50
N ASP A 53 -6.81 21.49 3.86
CA ASP A 53 -5.44 21.46 3.37
C ASP A 53 -4.49 20.95 4.47
N ALA A 54 -4.45 19.64 4.60
CA ALA A 54 -3.50 18.86 5.37
C ALA A 54 -3.40 17.54 4.61
N GLU A 55 -2.49 17.55 3.64
CA GLU A 55 -2.21 16.45 2.72
C GLU A 55 -2.34 15.11 3.45
N PRO A 56 -3.28 14.24 3.04
CA PRO A 56 -3.28 12.90 3.57
C PRO A 56 -1.97 12.28 3.10
N ASN A 57 -1.08 12.01 4.04
CA ASN A 57 0.08 11.16 3.87
C ASN A 57 -0.41 9.72 3.62
N LEU A 58 -1.15 9.55 2.52
CA LEU A 58 -1.24 8.30 1.78
C LEU A 58 0.19 8.05 1.38
N VAL A 59 0.83 7.07 2.03
CA VAL A 59 2.13 6.54 1.63
C VAL A 59 1.94 5.92 0.26
N SER A 60 1.88 6.78 -0.74
CA SER A 60 1.78 6.45 -2.14
C SER A 60 3.13 5.85 -2.48
N ASP A 61 3.13 4.56 -2.80
CA ASP A 61 4.32 3.78 -3.08
C ASP A 61 4.82 4.17 -4.48
N TYR A 62 5.50 5.33 -4.54
CA TYR A 62 6.13 5.81 -5.77
C TYR A 62 7.46 5.07 -5.96
N GLU A 63 7.62 4.43 -7.11
CA GLU A 63 8.85 3.73 -7.49
C GLU A 63 9.59 4.51 -8.57
N GLN A 64 10.90 4.71 -8.38
CA GLN A 64 11.74 5.40 -9.36
C GLN A 64 12.14 4.43 -10.47
N SER A 65 11.94 4.86 -11.72
CA SER A 65 12.40 4.16 -12.92
C SER A 65 13.74 4.69 -13.41
N ASP A 66 14.42 3.93 -14.27
CA ASP A 66 15.72 4.27 -14.87
C ASP A 66 15.64 5.48 -15.82
N ASP A 67 14.44 5.80 -16.29
CA ASP A 67 14.12 6.99 -17.09
C ASP A 67 14.09 8.30 -16.28
N GLY A 68 14.26 8.23 -14.96
CA GLY A 68 14.28 9.39 -14.06
C GLY A 68 12.92 9.87 -13.57
N TYR A 69 11.83 9.22 -14.01
CA TYR A 69 10.48 9.46 -13.51
C TYR A 69 10.11 8.48 -12.39
N TRP A 70 9.05 8.84 -11.68
CA TRP A 70 8.45 8.05 -10.60
C TRP A 70 7.06 7.58 -11.02
N TYR A 71 6.71 6.34 -10.70
CA TYR A 71 5.41 5.76 -11.04
C TYR A 71 4.68 5.34 -9.77
N LEU A 72 3.39 5.66 -9.70
CA LEU A 72 2.55 5.29 -8.57
C LEU A 72 2.19 3.80 -8.65
N LYS A 73 2.62 3.01 -7.68
CA LYS A 73 2.21 1.62 -7.55
C LYS A 73 0.87 1.54 -6.82
N LYS A 74 -0.09 0.86 -7.44
CA LYS A 74 -1.44 0.64 -6.90
C LYS A 74 -1.45 -0.56 -5.97
N ASP A 75 -2.51 -0.68 -5.17
CA ASP A 75 -2.73 -1.80 -4.24
C ASP A 75 -2.80 -3.16 -4.96
N ASP A 76 -3.25 -3.17 -6.22
CA ASP A 76 -3.27 -4.34 -7.11
C ASP A 76 -1.86 -4.76 -7.62
N GLY A 77 -0.82 -3.97 -7.31
CA GLY A 77 0.54 -4.17 -7.82
C GLY A 77 0.76 -3.67 -9.24
N SER A 78 -0.29 -3.22 -9.94
CA SER A 78 -0.18 -2.49 -11.20
C SER A 78 0.35 -1.08 -10.98
N TYR A 79 1.04 -0.54 -11.98
CA TYR A 79 1.52 0.84 -11.97
C TYR A 79 0.54 1.77 -12.67
N ASP A 80 0.51 3.03 -12.23
CA ASP A 80 -0.13 4.08 -13.00
C ASP A 80 0.69 4.42 -14.25
N SER A 81 0.00 4.67 -15.36
CA SER A 81 0.65 5.02 -16.64
C SER A 81 1.16 6.45 -16.65
N THR A 82 0.77 7.25 -15.66
CA THR A 82 1.23 8.63 -15.49
C THR A 82 2.61 8.63 -14.86
N ALA A 83 3.56 9.29 -15.53
CA ALA A 83 4.87 9.55 -14.96
C ALA A 83 4.79 10.74 -13.98
N TYR A 84 5.54 10.67 -12.89
CA TYR A 84 5.62 11.73 -11.88
C TYR A 84 7.05 12.21 -11.69
N ILE A 85 7.22 13.49 -11.34
CA ILE A 85 8.49 14.11 -10.99
C ILE A 85 8.49 14.40 -9.50
N LYS A 86 9.58 14.03 -8.82
CA LYS A 86 9.80 14.37 -7.42
C LYS A 86 10.42 15.77 -7.31
N ASN A 87 9.72 16.68 -6.63
CA ASN A 87 10.17 18.03 -6.35
C ASN A 87 11.15 18.06 -5.16
N GLU A 88 11.88 19.17 -4.99
CA GLU A 88 12.78 19.37 -3.84
C GLU A 88 12.05 19.32 -2.49
N ASP A 89 10.77 19.68 -2.48
CA ASP A 89 9.88 19.61 -1.31
C ASP A 89 9.46 18.16 -0.97
N GLY A 90 9.81 17.18 -1.81
CA GLY A 90 9.45 15.77 -1.65
C GLY A 90 8.08 15.39 -2.22
N THR A 91 7.33 16.36 -2.76
CA THR A 91 6.06 16.14 -3.44
C THR A 91 6.24 15.55 -4.84
N PHE A 92 5.23 14.83 -5.33
CA PHE A 92 5.22 14.22 -6.66
C PHE A 92 4.20 14.91 -7.57
N THR A 93 4.66 15.44 -8.70
CA THR A 93 3.80 16.11 -9.70
C THR A 93 3.73 15.29 -10.97
N PRO A 94 2.53 15.05 -11.54
CA PRO A 94 2.41 14.32 -12.80
C PRO A 94 3.10 15.10 -13.91
N TYR A 95 3.96 14.42 -14.66
CA TYR A 95 4.57 14.97 -15.86
C TYR A 95 3.51 15.11 -16.95
N SER A 96 3.35 16.32 -17.46
CA SER A 96 2.57 16.64 -18.64
C SER A 96 3.44 17.48 -19.56
N GLU A 97 3.57 17.06 -20.82
CA GLU A 97 4.17 17.84 -21.90
C GLU A 97 3.27 19.03 -22.29
#